data_AF-A0A9E5BVL0-F1
#
_entry.id   AF-A0A9E5BVL0-F1
#
_cell.length_a   1.000
_cell.length_b   1.000
_cell.length_c   1.000
_cell.angle_alpha   90.00
_cell.angle_beta   90.00
_cell.angle_gamma   90.00
#
_symmetry.space_group_name_H-M   'P 1'
#
loop_
_entity.id
_entity.type
_entity.pdbx_description
1 polymer ?
#
loop_
_entity_poly.entity_id
_entity_poly.type
_entity_poly.pdbx_seq_one_letter_code
_entity_poly.pdbx_strand_id
1 'polypeptide(L)'
;MLFKKSAKAESQKGITGLETAIILIAFVVVASVFAFTVLSTGIFASERSKETVYAGLEEAKSSIEPRGSVIAYKGRVDTSTATDTIYKLSFVVSNAIAG
;
A
#
# COMPACT_ATOMS: atom_id res chain seq x y z
N MET A 1 -51.77 -0.65 69.62
CA MET A 1 -50.36 -0.65 69.17
C MET A 1 -50.35 -1.03 67.69
N LEU A 2 -50.30 -0.05 66.77
CA LEU A 2 -50.19 -0.31 65.33
C LEU A 2 -48.83 0.22 64.85
N PHE A 3 -47.94 -0.70 64.47
CA PHE A 3 -46.65 -0.39 63.88
C PHE A 3 -46.85 0.13 62.44
N LYS A 4 -46.62 1.43 62.23
CA LYS A 4 -46.57 2.04 60.90
C LYS A 4 -45.17 1.86 60.33
N LYS A 5 -45.01 0.91 59.41
CA LYS A 5 -43.76 0.68 58.68
C LYS A 5 -43.61 1.79 57.64
N SER A 6 -42.66 2.70 57.86
CA SER A 6 -42.27 3.71 56.87
C SER A 6 -41.50 3.03 55.74
N ALA A 7 -42.12 2.90 54.57
CA ALA A 7 -41.44 2.46 53.35
C ALA A 7 -40.71 3.66 52.75
N LYS A 8 -39.39 3.72 52.93
CA LYS A 8 -38.52 4.70 52.30
C LYS A 8 -38.44 4.37 50.80
N ALA A 9 -39.06 5.19 49.96
CA ALA A 9 -38.94 5.08 48.50
C ALA A 9 -37.55 5.60 48.09
N GLU A 10 -36.63 4.68 47.80
CA GLU A 10 -35.31 5.00 47.25
C GLU A 10 -35.45 5.67 45.87
N SER A 11 -34.94 6.90 45.76
CA SER A 11 -34.98 7.71 44.54
C SER A 11 -33.92 7.23 43.54
N GLN A 12 -34.18 6.11 42.84
CA GLN A 12 -33.30 5.56 41.79
C GLN A 12 -33.49 6.22 40.41
N LYS A 13 -34.35 7.25 40.30
CA LYS A 13 -34.81 7.84 39.02
C LYS A 13 -33.73 8.54 38.16
N GLY A 14 -32.49 8.66 38.63
CA GLY A 14 -31.38 9.26 37.87
C GLY A 14 -30.25 8.29 37.48
N ILE A 15 -30.17 7.12 38.12
CA ILE A 15 -29.03 6.19 37.96
C ILE A 15 -29.06 5.48 36.60
N THR A 16 -30.22 4.97 36.18
CA THR A 16 -30.32 4.16 34.96
C THR A 16 -30.18 4.96 33.67
N GLY A 17 -30.62 6.23 33.65
CA GLY A 17 -30.52 7.11 32.49
C GLY A 17 -29.12 7.70 32.30
N LEU A 18 -28.47 8.09 33.41
CA LEU A 18 -27.11 8.62 33.38
C LEU A 18 -26.08 7.54 33.04
N GLU A 19 -26.20 6.33 33.59
CA GLU A 19 -25.33 5.20 33.22
C GLU A 19 -25.46 4.84 31.73
N THR A 20 -26.69 4.76 31.22
CA THR A 20 -26.91 4.48 29.80
C THR A 20 -26.34 5.58 28.91
N ALA A 21 -26.46 6.86 29.32
CA ALA A 21 -25.89 7.97 28.56
C ALA A 21 -24.37 7.90 28.46
N ILE A 22 -23.67 7.54 29.54
CA ILE A 22 -22.21 7.39 29.52
C ILE A 22 -21.80 6.23 28.60
N ILE A 23 -22.51 5.11 28.64
CA ILE A 23 -22.28 3.96 27.75
C ILE A 23 -22.47 4.37 26.28
N LEU A 24 -23.52 5.15 25.96
CA LEU A 24 -23.76 5.62 24.60
C LEU A 24 -22.67 6.58 24.10
N ILE A 25 -22.19 7.49 24.95
CA ILE A 25 -21.08 8.38 24.60
C ILE A 25 -19.82 7.55 24.32
N ALA A 26 -19.49 6.60 25.19
CA ALA A 26 -18.35 5.71 25.00
C ALA A 26 -18.47 4.90 23.69
N PHE A 27 -19.66 4.38 23.39
CA PHE A 27 -19.91 3.62 22.18
C PHE A 27 -19.72 4.46 20.90
N VAL A 28 -20.26 5.68 20.88
CA VAL A 28 -20.13 6.58 19.72
C VAL A 28 -18.68 7.03 19.52
N VAL A 29 -17.93 7.28 20.60
CA VAL A 29 -16.52 7.64 20.52
C VAL A 29 -15.67 6.49 19.96
N VAL A 30 -15.91 5.25 20.41
CA VAL A 30 -15.21 4.08 19.85
C VAL A 30 -15.53 3.91 18.37
N ALA A 31 -16.80 4.06 17.98
CA ALA A 31 -17.22 3.97 16.58
C ALA A 31 -16.59 5.07 15.70
N SER A 32 -16.49 6.31 16.20
CA SER A 32 -15.95 7.44 15.43
C SER A 32 -14.43 7.31 15.23
N VAL A 33 -13.69 6.90 16.26
CA VAL A 33 -12.24 6.64 16.13
C VAL A 33 -11.99 5.48 15.19
N PHE A 34 -12.77 4.40 15.29
CA PHE A 34 -12.68 3.27 14.37
C PHE A 34 -12.95 3.69 12.92
N ALA A 35 -14.01 4.46 12.67
CA ALA A 35 -14.34 4.97 11.34
C ALA A 35 -13.22 5.85 10.76
N PHE A 36 -12.62 6.72 11.58
CA PHE A 36 -11.50 7.55 11.17
C PHE A 36 -10.26 6.72 10.80
N THR A 37 -9.91 5.72 11.60
CA THR A 37 -8.79 4.81 11.30
C THR A 37 -9.04 4.05 10.00
N VAL A 38 -10.24 3.47 9.83
CA VAL A 38 -10.60 2.75 8.60
C VAL A 38 -10.55 3.68 7.38
N LEU A 39 -11.07 4.90 7.49
CA LEU A 39 -11.01 5.87 6.39
C LEU A 39 -9.56 6.26 6.06
N SER A 40 -8.73 6.55 7.07
CA SER A 40 -7.32 6.93 6.88
C SER A 40 -6.53 5.79 6.23
N THR A 41 -6.66 4.57 6.74
CA THR A 41 -6.02 3.38 6.16
C THR A 41 -6.57 3.08 4.77
N GLY A 42 -7.87 3.24 4.55
CA GLY A 42 -8.51 3.02 3.24
C GLY A 42 -8.04 4.01 2.18
N ILE A 43 -7.91 5.29 2.52
CA ILE A 43 -7.35 6.32 1.63
C ILE A 43 -5.89 5.98 1.31
N PHE A 44 -5.08 5.66 2.33
CA PHE A 44 -3.68 5.29 2.10
C PHE A 44 -3.54 4.05 1.20
N ALA A 45 -4.33 3.01 1.45
CA ALA A 45 -4.35 1.82 0.61
C ALA A 45 -4.77 2.13 -0.83
N SER A 46 -5.75 3.02 -1.02
CA SER A 46 -6.19 3.47 -2.34
C SER A 46 -5.09 4.23 -3.08
N GLU A 47 -4.39 5.14 -2.40
CA GLU A 47 -3.27 5.87 -2.99
C GLU A 47 -2.10 4.96 -3.35
N ARG A 48 -1.75 4.01 -2.47
CA ARG A 48 -0.72 2.99 -2.77
C ARG A 48 -1.13 2.07 -3.93
N SER A 49 -2.41 1.74 -4.04
CA SER A 49 -2.92 0.95 -5.15
C SER A 49 -2.78 1.70 -6.47
N LYS A 50 -3.11 3.00 -6.51
CA LYS A 50 -2.91 3.84 -7.71
C LYS A 50 -1.44 3.89 -8.10
N GLU A 51 -0.56 4.21 -7.16
CA GLU A 51 0.89 4.27 -7.40
C GLU A 51 1.42 2.94 -7.96
N THR A 52 1.02 1.82 -7.37
CA THR A 52 1.41 0.48 -7.82
C THR A 52 0.90 0.18 -9.23
N VAL A 53 -0.33 0.57 -9.57
CA VAL A 53 -0.88 0.39 -10.92
C VAL A 53 -0.09 1.22 -11.95
N TYR A 54 0.25 2.47 -11.62
CA TYR A 54 1.05 3.31 -12.51
C TYR A 54 2.47 2.76 -12.68
N ALA A 55 3.13 2.37 -11.58
CA ALA A 55 4.45 1.76 -11.63
C ALA A 55 4.43 0.43 -12.42
N GLY A 56 3.39 -0.39 -12.24
CA GLY A 56 3.22 -1.63 -12.99
C GLY A 56 2.97 -1.39 -14.48
N LEU A 57 2.25 -0.33 -14.84
CA LEU A 57 2.08 0.08 -16.24
C LEU A 57 3.39 0.58 -16.85
N GLU A 58 4.17 1.35 -16.10
CA GLU A 58 5.49 1.83 -16.52
C GLU A 58 6.45 0.65 -16.71
N GLU A 59 6.50 -0.28 -15.75
CA GLU A 59 7.29 -1.50 -15.82
C GLU A 59 6.89 -2.37 -17.04
N ALA A 60 5.60 -2.56 -17.26
CA ALA A 60 5.11 -3.29 -18.44
C ALA A 60 5.56 -2.63 -19.75
N LYS A 61 5.69 -1.30 -19.79
CA LYS A 61 6.20 -0.53 -20.93
C LYS A 61 7.73 -0.39 -20.96
N SER A 62 8.43 -0.83 -19.93
CA SER A 62 9.88 -0.73 -19.78
C SER A 62 10.63 -1.87 -20.51
N SER A 63 9.92 -2.68 -21.28
CA SER A 63 10.55 -3.72 -22.10
C SER A 63 11.41 -3.10 -23.21
N ILE A 64 12.62 -3.63 -23.35
CA ILE A 64 13.61 -3.20 -24.33
C ILE A 64 13.95 -4.41 -25.20
N GLU A 65 13.95 -4.22 -26.51
CA GLU A 65 14.33 -5.23 -27.50
C GLU A 65 15.57 -4.77 -28.28
N PRO A 66 16.51 -5.67 -28.61
CA PRO A 66 17.58 -5.35 -29.54
C PRO A 66 17.01 -5.13 -30.95
N ARG A 67 17.31 -3.96 -31.54
CA ARG A 67 16.87 -3.59 -32.88
C ARG A 67 18.06 -3.56 -33.82
N GLY A 68 17.97 -4.33 -34.91
CA GLY A 68 19.04 -4.46 -35.91
C GLY A 68 20.07 -5.54 -35.58
N SER A 69 21.21 -5.49 -36.25
CA SER A 69 22.25 -6.52 -36.13
C SER A 69 23.15 -6.31 -34.91
N VAL A 70 23.53 -7.40 -34.26
CA VAL A 70 24.59 -7.41 -33.24
C VAL A 70 25.94 -7.48 -33.96
N ILE A 71 26.78 -6.48 -33.75
CA ILE A 71 28.09 -6.36 -34.39
C ILE A 71 29.18 -6.69 -33.37
N ALA A 72 30.01 -7.69 -33.67
CA ALA A 72 31.17 -8.06 -32.86
C ALA A 72 32.47 -7.67 -33.58
N TYR A 73 33.37 -6.99 -32.88
CA TYR A 73 34.69 -6.62 -33.37
C TYR A 73 35.73 -7.57 -32.78
N LYS A 74 36.53 -8.18 -33.65
CA LYS A 74 37.64 -9.06 -33.28
C LYS A 74 38.99 -8.38 -33.46
N GLY A 75 39.91 -8.67 -32.55
CA GLY A 75 41.23 -8.05 -32.48
C GLY A 75 42.24 -9.04 -31.91
N ARG A 76 43.51 -8.78 -32.16
CA ARG A 76 44.61 -9.63 -31.66
C ARG A 76 45.12 -9.08 -30.34
N VAL A 77 45.20 -9.95 -29.34
CA VAL A 77 45.69 -9.60 -27.99
C VAL A 77 47.23 -9.61 -27.95
N ASP A 78 47.87 -10.41 -28.80
CA ASP A 78 49.33 -10.52 -28.89
C ASP A 78 49.76 -10.85 -30.33
N THR A 79 50.91 -10.32 -30.76
CA THR A 79 51.51 -10.55 -32.09
C THR A 79 52.12 -11.95 -32.19
N SER A 80 52.41 -12.58 -31.05
CA SER A 80 53.05 -13.90 -30.94
C SER A 80 52.11 -15.09 -31.16
N THR A 81 50.80 -14.89 -30.96
CA THR A 81 49.80 -15.97 -30.95
C THR A 81 48.77 -15.76 -32.05
N ALA A 82 48.44 -16.82 -32.79
CA ALA A 82 47.55 -16.77 -33.96
C ALA A 82 46.05 -16.73 -33.64
N THR A 83 45.65 -16.08 -32.55
CA THR A 83 44.27 -16.12 -32.06
C THR A 83 43.65 -14.72 -32.07
N ASP A 84 42.62 -14.55 -32.88
CA ASP A 84 41.77 -13.37 -32.83
C ASP A 84 40.71 -13.58 -31.74
N THR A 85 40.53 -12.60 -30.86
CA THR A 85 39.48 -12.64 -29.81
C THR A 85 38.51 -11.48 -30.01
N ILE A 86 37.27 -11.63 -29.53
CA ILE A 86 36.28 -10.56 -29.56
C ILE A 86 36.63 -9.53 -28.48
N TYR A 87 36.80 -8.27 -28.85
CA TYR A 87 37.16 -7.19 -27.92
C TYR A 87 36.06 -6.13 -27.76
N LYS A 88 35.07 -6.09 -28.66
CA LYS A 88 33.94 -5.16 -28.56
C LYS A 88 32.68 -5.77 -29.16
N LEU A 89 31.56 -5.57 -28.48
CA LEU A 89 30.21 -5.81 -29.01
C LEU A 89 29.48 -4.47 -29.15
N SER A 90 28.75 -4.28 -30.24
CA SER A 90 27.89 -3.12 -30.46
C SER A 90 26.55 -3.61 -31.00
N PHE A 91 25.48 -3.25 -30.30
CA PHE A 91 24.11 -3.49 -30.73
C PHE A 91 23.25 -2.30 -30.29
N VAL A 92 22.16 -2.08 -31.00
CA VAL A 92 21.21 -1.01 -30.71
C VAL A 92 20.00 -1.65 -30.05
N VAL A 93 19.44 -0.96 -29.06
CA VAL A 93 18.22 -1.38 -28.38
C VAL A 93 17.15 -0.30 -28.52
N SER A 94 15.89 -0.71 -28.59
CA SER A 94 14.73 0.16 -28.62
C SER A 94 13.69 -0.31 -27.59
N ASN A 95 12.77 0.57 -27.20
CA ASN A 95 11.61 0.14 -26.43
C ASN A 95 10.78 -0.84 -27.29
N ALA A 96 10.37 -1.97 -26.70
CA ALA A 96 9.64 -3.01 -27.42
C ALA A 96 8.13 -2.70 -27.61
N ILE A 97 7.59 -1.77 -26.83
CA ILE A 97 6.17 -1.38 -26.85
C ILE A 97 5.94 0.03 -27.42
N ALA A 98 6.93 0.92 -27.28
CA ALA A 98 6.96 2.18 -28.00
C ALA A 98 7.75 1.99 -29.30
N GLY A 99 7.02 1.68 -30.39
CA GLY A 99 7.59 1.38 -31.72
C GLY A 99 8.71 2.31 -32.17
#